data_AF-A0AAN0YNK1-F1
#
_entry.id   AF-A0AAN0YNK1-F1
#
_cell.length_a   1.000
_cell.length_b   1.000
_cell.length_c   1.000
_cell.angle_alpha   90.00
_cell.angle_beta   90.00
_cell.angle_gamma   90.00
#
_symmetry.space_group_name_H-M   'P 1'
#
loop_
_entity.id
_entity.type
_entity.pdbx_description
1 polymer ?
#
loop_
_entity_poly.entity_id
_entity_poly.type
_entity_poly.pdbx_seq_one_letter_code
_entity_poly.pdbx_strand_id
1 'polypeptide(L)' 'MTYSVSSEMSRLVATVKREQAPAGSWRYPFETGISTDAYMIILLRTLERNDQDLIRKLVERMESR' A
#
# COMPACT_ATOMS: atom_id res chain seq x y z
N MET A 1 25.16 -17.10 15.89
CA MET A 1 23.94 -17.38 16.68
C MET A 1 22.87 -17.85 15.72
N THR A 2 22.46 -19.11 15.82
CA THR A 2 21.33 -19.66 15.04
C THR A 2 20.04 -19.34 15.79
N TYR A 3 19.25 -18.39 15.28
CA TYR A 3 17.90 -18.19 15.80
C TYR A 3 17.11 -19.48 15.57
N SER A 4 16.41 -19.95 16.61
CA SER A 4 15.49 -21.07 16.44
C SER A 4 14.34 -20.59 15.55
N VAL A 5 13.94 -21.39 14.56
CA VAL A 5 12.78 -21.08 13.70
C VAL A 5 11.55 -20.70 14.55
N SER A 6 11.40 -21.29 15.73
CA SER A 6 10.34 -20.96 16.70
C SER A 6 10.36 -19.52 17.23
N SER A 7 11.55 -18.94 17.48
CA SER A 7 11.66 -17.56 17.97
C SER A 7 11.26 -16.57 16.88
N GLU A 8 11.68 -16.84 15.64
CA GLU A 8 11.29 -16.01 14.49
C GLU A 8 9.80 -16.12 14.17
N MET A 9 9.22 -17.32 14.24
CA MET A 9 7.77 -17.49 14.12
C MET A 9 7.02 -16.67 15.17
N SER A 10 7.46 -16.71 16.43
CA SER A 10 6.85 -15.95 17.52
C SER A 10 6.95 -14.43 17.29
N ARG A 11 8.10 -13.95 16.80
CA ARG A 11 8.33 -12.55 16.44
C ARG A 11 7.41 -12.08 15.30
N LEU A 12 7.25 -12.89 14.26
CA LEU A 12 6.37 -12.58 13.13
C LEU A 12 4.89 -12.56 13.56
N VAL A 13 4.45 -13.55 14.36
CA VAL A 13 3.08 -13.58 14.91
C VAL A 13 2.79 -12.33 15.75
N ALA A 14 3.73 -11.93 16.62
CA ALA A 14 3.57 -10.74 17.44
C ALA A 14 3.48 -9.46 16.57
N THR A 15 4.29 -9.39 15.51
CA THR A 15 4.28 -8.28 14.56
C THR A 15 2.93 -8.16 13.85
N VAL A 16 2.46 -9.25 13.24
CA VAL A 16 1.18 -9.25 12.52
C VAL A 16 0.02 -8.93 13.47
N LYS A 17 -0.02 -9.50 14.68
CA LYS A 17 -1.07 -9.17 15.67
C LYS A 17 -1.08 -7.69 16.05
N ARG A 18 0.09 -7.06 16.19
CA ARG A 18 0.21 -5.63 16.53
C ARG A 18 -0.27 -4.72 15.40
N GLU A 19 -0.14 -5.16 14.14
CA GLU A 19 -0.51 -4.39 12.96
C GLU A 19 -2.00 -4.51 12.58
N GLN A 20 -2.77 -5.30 13.33
CA GLN A 20 -4.20 -5.43 13.12
C GLN A 20 -4.92 -4.12 13.43
N ALA A 21 -5.74 -3.63 12.50
CA ALA A 21 -6.58 -2.46 12.70
C ALA A 21 -7.69 -2.75 13.73
N PRO A 22 -8.30 -1.73 14.36
CA PRO A 22 -9.38 -1.92 15.33
C PRO A 22 -10.58 -2.73 14.82
N ALA A 23 -10.82 -2.70 13.51
CA ALA A 23 -11.88 -3.48 12.86
C ALA A 23 -11.49 -4.95 12.55
N GLY A 24 -10.31 -5.40 12.99
CA GLY A 24 -9.81 -6.76 12.79
C GLY A 24 -9.11 -7.02 11.45
N SER A 25 -9.04 -6.03 10.55
CA SER A 25 -8.37 -6.16 9.25
C SER A 25 -6.90 -5.75 9.26
N TRP A 26 -6.15 -6.16 8.24
CA TRP A 26 -4.80 -5.66 7.97
C TRP A 26 -4.81 -4.80 6.71
N ARG A 27 -4.14 -3.64 6.78
CA ARG A 27 -4.14 -2.64 5.69
C ARG A 27 -2.76 -2.55 5.06
N TYR A 28 -2.33 -3.63 4.42
CA TYR A 28 -1.11 -3.61 3.62
C TYR A 28 -1.41 -3.06 2.21
N PRO A 29 -0.50 -2.28 1.61
CA PRO A 29 -0.64 -1.85 0.23
C PRO A 29 -0.81 -3.07 -0.68
N PHE A 30 -1.90 -3.12 -1.43
CA PHE A 30 -2.03 -4.04 -2.54
C PHE A 30 -1.36 -3.39 -3.75
N GLU A 31 -0.06 -3.61 -3.89
CA GLU A 31 0.70 -3.00 -4.96
C GLU A 31 0.35 -3.63 -6.31
N THR A 32 -0.54 -2.98 -7.05
CA THR A 32 -0.52 -3.08 -8.52
C THR A 32 0.59 -2.17 -9.05
N GLY A 33 1.23 -2.52 -10.17
CA GLY A 33 2.25 -1.67 -10.79
C GLY A 33 1.72 -0.28 -11.22
N ILE A 34 2.58 0.51 -11.88
CA ILE A 34 2.27 1.90 -12.28
C ILE A 34 1.03 2.07 -13.15
N SER A 35 0.56 1.01 -13.81
CA SER A 35 -0.58 1.05 -14.73
C SER A 35 -1.87 1.50 -14.04
N THR A 36 -2.12 1.07 -12.80
CA THR A 36 -3.33 1.48 -12.07
C THR A 36 -3.36 2.98 -11.81
N ASP A 37 -2.20 3.58 -11.52
CA ASP A 37 -2.07 5.03 -11.33
C ASP A 37 -2.30 5.78 -12.63
N ALA A 38 -1.65 5.33 -13.71
CA ALA A 38 -1.82 5.91 -15.02
C ALA A 38 -3.28 5.90 -15.48
N TYR A 39 -3.98 4.76 -15.34
CA TYR A 39 -5.40 4.66 -15.68
C TYR A 39 -6.28 5.53 -14.79
N MET A 40 -5.98 5.66 -13.49
CA MET A 40 -6.73 6.54 -12.60
C MET A 40 -6.55 8.01 -13.00
N ILE A 41 -5.35 8.44 -13.35
CA ILE A 41 -5.09 9.81 -13.84
C ILE A 41 -5.87 10.05 -15.14
N ILE A 42 -5.80 9.12 -16.10
CA ILE A 42 -6.56 9.22 -17.37
C ILE A 42 -8.05 9.35 -17.07
N LEU A 43 -8.61 8.48 -16.22
CA LEU A 43 -10.02 8.52 -15.85
C LEU A 43 -10.43 9.87 -15.23
N LEU A 44 -9.66 10.38 -14.27
CA LEU A 44 -9.95 11.67 -13.62
C LEU A 44 -9.95 12.83 -14.63
N ARG A 45 -8.99 12.83 -15.58
CA ARG A 45 -8.91 13.82 -16.65
C ARG A 45 -10.07 13.70 -17.64
N THR A 46 -10.44 12.47 -18.02
CA THR A 46 -11.58 12.21 -18.91
C THR A 46 -12.91 12.64 -18.29
N LEU A 47 -13.06 12.52 -16.97
CA LEU A 47 -14.25 12.95 -16.24
C LEU A 47 -14.23 14.45 -15.87
N GLU A 48 -13.24 15.21 -16.32
CA GLU A 48 -13.05 16.64 -16.00
C GLU A 48 -13.07 16.94 -14.49
N ARG A 49 -12.62 15.98 -13.68
CA ARG A 49 -12.62 16.12 -12.22
C ARG A 49 -11.43 16.93 -11.75
N ASN A 50 -11.67 17.91 -10.87
CA ASN A 50 -10.61 18.75 -10.33
C ASN A 50 -9.93 18.16 -9.07
N ASP A 51 -9.48 16.91 -9.17
CA ASP A 51 -8.82 16.18 -8.07
C ASP A 51 -7.27 16.32 -8.15
N GLN A 52 -6.75 17.55 -8.28
CA GLN A 52 -5.31 17.78 -8.52
C GLN A 52 -4.41 17.19 -7.42
N ASP A 53 -4.86 17.21 -6.16
CA ASP A 53 -4.10 16.63 -5.05
C ASP A 53 -3.95 15.11 -5.18
N LEU A 54 -4.99 14.43 -5.66
CA LEU A 54 -4.92 12.99 -5.92
C LEU A 54 -4.00 12.72 -7.10
N ILE A 55 -4.14 13.47 -8.21
CA ILE A 55 -3.28 13.31 -9.38
C ILE A 55 -1.80 13.49 -9.02
N ARG A 56 -1.48 14.51 -8.22
CA ARG A 56 -0.11 14.73 -7.72
C ARG A 56 0.42 13.52 -6.93
N LYS A 57 -0.36 13.00 -5.98
CA LYS A 57 0.03 11.82 -5.19
C LYS A 57 0.24 10.57 -6.04
N LEU A 58 -0.56 10.40 -7.10
CA LEU A 58 -0.41 9.28 -8.04
C LEU A 58 0.89 9.40 -8.83
N VAL A 59 1.25 10.61 -9.30
CA VAL A 59 2.53 10.87 -9.99
C VAL A 59 3.72 10.65 -9.06
N GLU A 60 3.69 11.24 -7.86
CA GLU A 60 4.75 11.06 -6.85
C GLU A 60 5.00 9.57 -6.54
N ARG A 61 3.92 8.78 -6.43
CA ARG A 61 4.02 7.34 -6.24
C ARG A 61 4.65 6.63 -7.44
N MET A 62 4.31 7.03 -8.66
CA MET A 62 4.91 6.47 -9.87
C MET A 62 6.41 6.79 -9.98
N GLU A 63 6.83 8.00 -9.60
CA GLU A 63 8.25 8.42 -9.62
C GLU A 63 9.09 7.79 -8.49
N SER A 64 8.45 7.41 -7.38
CA SER A 64 9.14 6.78 -6.23
C SER A 64 9.52 5.31 -6.44
N ARG A 65 9.10 4.70 -7.56
CA ARG A 65 9.38 3.30 -7.92
C ARG A 65 10.52 3.21 -8.94
#